data_AF-A0A9D2R336-F1
#
_entry.id   AF-A0A9D2R336-F1
#
_cell.length_a   1.000
_cell.length_b   1.000
_cell.length_c   1.000
_cell.angle_alpha   90.00
_cell.angle_beta   90.00
_cell.angle_gamma   90.00
#
_symmetry.space_group_name_H-M   'P 1'
#
loop_
_entity.id
_entity.type
_entity.pdbx_description
1 polymer ?
#
loop_
_entity_poly.entity_id
_entity_poly.type
_entity_poly.pdbx_seq_one_letter_code
_entity_poly.pdbx_strand_id
1 'polypeptide(L)'
;MGEFYAQLAKAIKEGRGDIWTETVLEGAHAGEKRLIAGPDACGAPVRVYRERVRRAPKLVICGAGHVSMPIIRLGKMLGFTVTVLEDRPKFADNARAAGADHVLCETFREGLLQIQGDSDTWFVIVTRGHRYDSECLEAILGKESAYVGMMGSRRRVAAVKDQLAQNGVDPEKLDSVHTPIGLKISAETPEEIAVSIMAEIIRIKNGRERGSGYSEELLEALTEGKQKAVLATIISRKGSAPRGVGTKMLVREDGSTVDTIGGGCVESEIIRKALLMMRMGKPLFQVCRQDLTMEAAEDEGMVCGGVVEVMLELLGEERERGDSPAV
;
A
#
# COMPACT_ATOMS: atom_id res chain seq x y z
N MET A 1 9.93 -20.43 7.89
CA MET A 1 9.17 -19.18 7.65
C MET A 1 10.06 -17.94 7.59
N GLY A 2 11.14 -17.82 8.38
CA GLY A 2 12.02 -16.64 8.34
C GLY A 2 12.66 -16.33 6.96
N GLU A 3 13.01 -17.35 6.18
CA GLU A 3 13.58 -17.17 4.83
C GLU A 3 12.62 -16.44 3.87
N PHE A 4 11.32 -16.74 3.93
CA PHE A 4 10.32 -16.07 3.10
C PHE A 4 10.23 -14.58 3.41
N TYR A 5 10.19 -14.20 4.69
CA TYR A 5 10.09 -12.78 5.07
C TYR A 5 11.36 -12.00 4.77
N ALA A 6 12.54 -12.64 4.84
CA ALA A 6 13.79 -12.04 4.37
C ALA A 6 13.78 -11.81 2.85
N GLN A 7 13.32 -12.78 2.07
CA GLN A 7 13.14 -12.62 0.62
C GLN A 7 12.11 -11.54 0.29
N LEU A 8 11.00 -11.49 1.03
CA LEU A 8 9.96 -10.48 0.87
C LEU A 8 10.47 -9.08 1.18
N ALA A 9 11.18 -8.89 2.31
CA ALA A 9 11.76 -7.61 2.69
C ALA A 9 12.77 -7.12 1.63
N LYS A 10 13.60 -8.04 1.11
CA LYS A 10 14.49 -7.74 -0.03
C LYS A 10 13.73 -7.32 -1.27
N ALA A 11 12.67 -8.04 -1.65
CA ALA A 11 11.84 -7.70 -2.82
C ALA A 11 11.15 -6.33 -2.65
N ILE A 12 10.64 -6.02 -1.46
CA ILE A 12 10.04 -4.71 -1.13
C ILE A 12 11.08 -3.60 -1.29
N LYS A 13 12.30 -3.81 -0.80
CA LYS A 13 13.40 -2.84 -0.86
C LYS A 13 13.95 -2.63 -2.27
N GLU A 14 14.05 -3.69 -3.07
CA GLU A 14 14.59 -3.63 -4.44
C GLU A 14 13.65 -2.96 -5.45
N GLY A 15 12.37 -2.80 -5.12
CA GLY A 15 11.49 -1.86 -5.81
C GLY A 15 11.01 -2.27 -7.21
N ARG A 16 11.28 -3.51 -7.67
CA ARG A 16 10.96 -3.90 -9.06
C ARG A 16 9.57 -4.53 -9.19
N GLY A 17 8.67 -3.87 -9.90
CA GLY A 17 7.33 -4.35 -10.24
C GLY A 17 6.42 -4.67 -9.06
N ASP A 18 5.25 -5.22 -9.36
CA ASP A 18 4.32 -5.71 -8.35
C ASP A 18 4.85 -6.97 -7.66
N ILE A 19 4.75 -6.99 -6.33
CA ILE A 19 5.10 -8.16 -5.52
C ILE A 19 3.80 -8.86 -5.13
N TRP A 20 3.73 -10.14 -5.42
CA TRP A 20 2.61 -10.98 -5.02
C TRP A 20 3.08 -12.09 -4.11
N THR A 21 2.29 -12.38 -3.08
CA THR A 21 2.49 -13.52 -2.21
C THR A 21 1.31 -14.46 -2.32
N GLU A 22 1.57 -15.75 -2.16
CA GLU A 22 0.56 -16.78 -2.07
C GLU A 22 0.78 -17.60 -0.81
N THR A 23 -0.30 -17.85 -0.08
CA THR A 23 -0.33 -18.75 1.07
C THR A 23 -1.33 -19.87 0.85
N VAL A 24 -0.91 -21.11 1.02
CA VAL A 24 -1.81 -22.27 0.98
C VAL A 24 -2.64 -22.32 2.26
N LEU A 25 -3.97 -22.38 2.16
CA LEU A 25 -4.87 -22.29 3.32
C LEU A 25 -5.30 -23.65 3.87
N GLU A 26 -5.21 -24.72 3.09
CA GLU A 26 -5.77 -26.04 3.45
C GLU A 26 -4.87 -27.19 2.98
N GLY A 27 -5.07 -28.37 3.60
CA GLY A 27 -4.34 -29.60 3.26
C GLY A 27 -2.95 -29.71 3.89
N ALA A 28 -2.16 -30.69 3.42
CA ALA A 28 -0.83 -30.99 3.96
C ALA A 28 0.17 -29.84 3.85
N HIS A 29 -0.05 -28.93 2.89
CA HIS A 29 0.80 -27.78 2.60
C HIS A 29 0.30 -26.48 3.25
N ALA A 30 -0.70 -26.54 4.14
CA ALA A 30 -1.26 -25.35 4.78
C ALA A 30 -0.16 -24.51 5.47
N GLY A 31 -0.20 -23.19 5.24
CA GLY A 31 0.80 -22.22 5.70
C GLY A 31 2.08 -22.12 4.87
N GLU A 32 2.21 -22.88 3.77
CA GLU A 32 3.30 -22.64 2.84
C GLU A 32 3.12 -21.31 2.11
N LYS A 33 4.17 -20.48 2.10
CA LYS A 33 4.21 -19.19 1.43
C LYS A 33 5.21 -19.16 0.29
N ARG A 34 4.88 -18.44 -0.78
CA ARG A 34 5.79 -18.17 -1.91
C ARG A 34 5.55 -16.81 -2.53
N LEU A 35 6.60 -16.23 -3.10
CA LEU A 35 6.49 -15.08 -4.00
C LEU A 35 6.03 -15.60 -5.36
N ILE A 36 5.04 -14.92 -5.97
CA ILE A 36 4.52 -15.25 -7.31
C ILE A 36 4.61 -14.02 -8.21
N ALA A 37 4.56 -14.23 -9.53
CA ALA A 37 4.71 -13.16 -10.53
C ALA A 37 3.42 -12.36 -10.79
N GLY A 38 2.26 -12.84 -10.32
CA GLY A 38 0.96 -12.21 -10.56
C GLY A 38 -0.21 -13.03 -10.02
N PRO A 39 -1.44 -12.51 -10.08
CA PRO A 39 -2.62 -13.14 -9.47
C PRO A 39 -3.01 -14.48 -10.10
N ASP A 40 -2.61 -14.74 -11.35
CA ASP A 40 -3.03 -15.90 -12.15
C ASP A 40 -2.04 -17.07 -12.18
N ALA A 41 -1.11 -17.15 -11.21
CA ALA A 41 -0.21 -18.30 -11.12
C ALA A 41 -1.03 -19.61 -10.98
N CYS A 42 -1.07 -20.43 -12.03
CA CYS A 42 -1.81 -21.70 -12.06
C CYS A 42 -1.27 -22.69 -11.02
N GLY A 43 -2.16 -23.29 -10.24
CA GLY A 43 -1.88 -24.37 -9.29
C GLY A 43 -3.15 -25.19 -9.01
N ALA A 44 -2.97 -26.40 -8.49
CA ALA A 44 -3.97 -27.42 -8.14
C ALA A 44 -5.23 -26.88 -7.40
N PRO A 45 -6.36 -27.63 -7.29
CA PRO A 45 -7.60 -27.18 -6.64
C PRO A 45 -7.48 -27.08 -5.11
N VAL A 46 -6.57 -26.23 -4.64
CA VAL A 46 -6.28 -25.98 -3.22
C VAL A 46 -6.68 -24.55 -2.92
N ARG A 47 -7.37 -24.35 -1.79
CA ARG A 47 -7.74 -23.01 -1.33
C ARG A 47 -6.47 -22.22 -1.00
N VAL A 48 -6.27 -21.09 -1.67
CA VAL A 48 -5.11 -20.21 -1.49
C VAL A 48 -5.53 -18.79 -1.16
N TYR A 49 -4.70 -18.08 -0.41
CA TYR A 49 -4.79 -16.62 -0.22
C TYR A 49 -3.67 -15.95 -1.00
N ARG A 50 -4.03 -15.08 -1.94
CA ARG A 50 -3.09 -14.28 -2.73
C ARG A 50 -3.24 -12.83 -2.34
N GLU A 51 -2.13 -12.14 -2.13
CA GLU A 51 -2.14 -10.70 -1.90
C GLU A 51 -1.04 -10.01 -2.70
N ARG A 52 -1.38 -8.83 -3.22
CA ARG A 52 -0.40 -7.87 -3.71
C ARG A 52 0.19 -7.14 -2.52
N VAL A 53 1.49 -7.23 -2.31
CA VAL A 53 2.16 -6.56 -1.21
C VAL A 53 2.33 -5.09 -1.56
N ARG A 54 1.61 -4.22 -0.84
CA ARG A 54 1.70 -2.77 -1.05
C ARG A 54 2.95 -2.21 -0.39
N ARG A 55 3.71 -1.41 -1.12
CA ARG A 55 4.79 -0.60 -0.55
C ARG A 55 4.23 0.71 0.00
N ALA A 56 5.05 1.42 0.79
CA ALA A 56 4.71 2.79 1.19
C ALA A 56 4.49 3.63 -0.09
N PRO A 57 3.32 4.27 -0.23
CA PRO A 57 3.01 4.99 -1.46
C PRO A 57 3.86 6.26 -1.54
N LYS A 58 4.43 6.51 -2.73
CA LYS A 58 5.30 7.67 -2.97
C LYS A 58 4.52 8.74 -3.70
N LEU A 59 4.44 9.95 -3.13
CA LEU A 59 3.79 11.09 -3.76
C LEU A 59 4.87 12.02 -4.31
N VAL A 60 4.94 12.14 -5.64
CA VAL A 60 5.89 13.02 -6.32
C VAL A 60 5.13 14.23 -6.84
N ILE A 61 5.48 15.42 -6.35
CA ILE A 61 4.81 16.68 -6.67
C ILE A 61 5.74 17.53 -7.52
N CYS A 62 5.34 17.81 -8.76
CA CYS A 62 6.04 18.74 -9.64
C CYS A 62 5.47 20.15 -9.44
N GLY A 63 6.24 20.99 -8.75
CA GLY A 63 5.92 22.37 -8.42
C GLY A 63 5.64 22.53 -6.94
N ALA A 64 6.17 23.60 -6.35
CA ALA A 64 5.96 23.95 -4.95
C ALA A 64 5.21 25.29 -4.82
N GLY A 65 4.17 25.49 -5.64
CA GLY A 65 3.29 26.67 -5.54
C GLY A 65 2.42 26.65 -4.27
N HIS A 66 1.54 27.65 -4.13
CA HIS A 66 0.65 27.76 -2.97
C HIS A 66 -0.30 26.55 -2.84
N VAL A 67 -0.76 25.98 -3.95
CA VAL A 67 -1.59 24.75 -3.98
C VAL A 67 -0.80 23.52 -3.49
N SER A 68 0.51 23.46 -3.72
CA SER A 68 1.33 22.31 -3.33
C SER A 68 1.47 22.17 -1.81
N MET A 69 1.43 23.27 -1.06
CA MET A 69 1.64 23.26 0.40
C MET A 69 0.60 22.40 1.15
N PRO A 70 -0.71 22.57 0.94
CA PRO A 70 -1.71 21.69 1.54
C PRO A 70 -1.65 20.25 0.97
N ILE A 71 -1.28 20.05 -0.30
CA ILE A 71 -1.09 18.69 -0.87
C ILE A 71 0.03 17.96 -0.13
N ILE A 72 1.18 18.61 0.14
CA ILE A 72 2.30 18.04 0.88
C ILE A 72 1.83 17.59 2.27
N ARG A 73 1.17 18.49 3.01
CA ARG A 73 0.68 18.21 4.38
C ARG A 73 -0.31 17.04 4.40
N LEU A 74 -1.28 17.03 3.48
CA LEU A 74 -2.25 15.94 3.38
C LEU A 74 -1.58 14.62 2.96
N GLY A 75 -0.62 14.67 2.02
CA GLY A 75 0.17 13.50 1.61
C GLY A 75 0.89 12.86 2.79
N LYS A 76 1.58 13.67 3.59
CA LYS A 76 2.24 13.22 4.84
C LYS A 76 1.24 12.64 5.84
N MET A 77 0.13 13.32 6.08
CA MET A 77 -0.93 12.86 6.98
C MET A 77 -1.55 11.52 6.55
N LEU A 78 -1.57 11.24 5.24
CA LEU A 78 -2.10 10.00 4.66
C LEU A 78 -1.03 8.91 4.50
N GLY A 79 0.17 9.11 5.03
CA GLY A 79 1.26 8.13 5.05
C GLY A 79 2.00 7.98 3.73
N PHE A 80 2.01 9.01 2.87
CA PHE A 80 2.87 9.03 1.70
C PHE A 80 4.28 9.50 2.05
N THR A 81 5.29 8.93 1.39
CA THR A 81 6.61 9.57 1.26
C THR A 81 6.50 10.65 0.20
N VAL A 82 6.69 11.91 0.58
CA VAL A 82 6.46 13.07 -0.30
C VAL A 82 7.77 13.63 -0.84
N THR A 83 7.94 13.54 -2.15
CA THR A 83 9.06 14.17 -2.88
C THR A 83 8.54 15.35 -3.69
N VAL A 84 9.17 16.52 -3.56
CA VAL A 84 8.78 17.73 -4.29
C VAL A 84 9.90 18.17 -5.23
N LEU A 85 9.56 18.50 -6.47
CA LEU A 85 10.46 19.10 -7.44
C LEU A 85 10.11 20.57 -7.61
N GLU A 86 11.09 21.45 -7.49
CA GLU A 86 10.91 22.88 -7.69
C GLU A 86 12.26 23.55 -7.97
N ASP A 87 12.38 24.24 -9.11
CA ASP A 87 13.64 24.88 -9.54
C ASP A 87 13.89 26.25 -8.88
N ARG A 88 12.91 26.82 -8.16
CA ARG A 88 13.08 28.08 -7.41
C ARG A 88 13.42 27.81 -5.94
N PRO A 89 14.60 28.24 -5.44
CA PRO A 89 15.05 27.98 -4.07
C PRO A 89 14.03 28.35 -2.99
N LYS A 90 13.42 29.54 -3.07
CA LYS A 90 12.41 29.99 -2.10
C LYS A 90 11.19 29.06 -2.01
N PHE A 91 10.73 28.53 -3.14
CA PHE A 91 9.56 27.65 -3.17
C PHE A 91 9.94 26.22 -2.72
N ALA A 92 11.16 25.78 -3.04
CA ALA A 92 11.73 24.55 -2.49
C ALA A 92 11.82 24.62 -0.95
N ASP A 93 12.26 25.74 -0.38
CA ASP A 93 12.30 25.94 1.07
C ASP A 93 10.90 25.90 1.70
N ASN A 94 9.89 26.47 1.03
CA ASN A 94 8.50 26.37 1.48
C ASN A 94 8.01 24.90 1.49
N ALA A 95 8.39 24.10 0.50
CA ALA A 95 8.04 22.68 0.47
C ALA A 95 8.68 21.89 1.63
N ARG A 96 9.95 22.21 1.96
CA ARG A 96 10.62 21.65 3.15
C ARG A 96 9.88 22.04 4.42
N ALA A 97 9.54 23.32 4.58
CA ALA A 97 8.79 23.83 5.72
C ALA A 97 7.37 23.24 5.82
N ALA A 98 6.77 22.82 4.70
CA ALA A 98 5.48 22.13 4.66
C ALA A 98 5.56 20.65 5.07
N GLY A 99 6.78 20.09 5.20
CA GLY A 99 7.02 18.73 5.69
C GLY A 99 7.30 17.69 4.60
N ALA A 100 7.70 18.11 3.39
CA ALA A 100 8.14 17.16 2.36
C ALA A 100 9.37 16.35 2.84
N ASP A 101 9.40 15.05 2.58
CA ASP A 101 10.51 14.16 2.94
C ASP A 101 11.76 14.47 2.11
N HIS A 102 11.54 14.74 0.82
CA HIS A 102 12.60 15.07 -0.12
C HIS A 102 12.20 16.28 -0.96
N VAL A 103 13.15 17.19 -1.20
CA VAL A 103 12.96 18.35 -2.07
C VAL A 103 14.14 18.47 -3.03
N LEU A 104 13.87 18.24 -4.31
CA LEU A 104 14.83 18.37 -5.41
C LEU A 104 14.74 19.79 -5.96
N CYS A 105 15.72 20.62 -5.60
CA CYS A 105 15.82 22.00 -6.04
C CYS A 105 16.58 22.11 -7.38
N GLU A 106 16.04 21.51 -8.41
CA GLU A 106 16.62 21.40 -9.76
C GLU A 106 15.55 21.67 -10.82
N THR A 107 15.94 21.70 -12.10
CA THR A 107 14.96 21.72 -13.18
C THR A 107 14.06 20.47 -13.11
N PHE A 108 12.80 20.59 -13.57
CA PHE A 108 11.86 19.47 -13.51
C PHE A 108 12.37 18.23 -14.24
N ARG A 109 13.03 18.41 -15.39
CA ARG A 109 13.62 17.31 -16.16
C ARG A 109 14.75 16.62 -15.39
N GLU A 110 15.70 17.37 -14.84
CA GLU A 110 16.81 16.79 -14.06
C GLU A 110 16.30 16.06 -12.82
N GLY A 111 15.41 16.69 -12.05
CA GLY A 111 14.82 16.04 -10.88
C GLY A 111 14.02 14.79 -11.22
N LEU A 112 13.28 14.76 -12.34
CA LEU A 112 12.54 13.57 -12.78
C LEU A 112 13.45 12.46 -13.31
N LEU A 113 14.67 12.76 -13.77
CA LEU A 113 15.66 11.72 -14.12
C LEU A 113 16.13 10.95 -12.88
N GLN A 114 16.15 11.59 -11.71
CA GLN A 114 16.51 10.96 -10.43
C GLN A 114 15.38 10.06 -9.88
N ILE A 115 14.16 10.17 -10.42
CA ILE A 115 12.99 9.43 -9.95
C ILE A 115 12.64 8.35 -10.96
N GLN A 116 12.83 7.08 -10.60
CA GLN A 116 12.55 5.96 -11.50
C GLN A 116 11.05 5.78 -11.81
N GLY A 117 10.19 5.90 -10.79
CA GLY A 117 8.77 5.51 -10.87
C GLY A 117 8.56 4.00 -10.69
N ASP A 118 7.41 3.61 -10.15
CA ASP A 118 6.94 2.22 -10.00
C ASP A 118 5.40 2.20 -9.79
N SER A 119 4.84 1.00 -9.62
CA SER A 119 3.39 0.77 -9.45
C SER A 119 2.77 1.40 -8.18
N ASP A 120 3.59 1.94 -7.27
CA ASP A 120 3.19 2.65 -6.05
C ASP A 120 3.62 4.15 -6.05
N THR A 121 4.07 4.68 -7.20
CA THR A 121 4.46 6.09 -7.37
C THR A 121 3.33 6.94 -7.98
N TRP A 122 2.96 8.01 -7.29
CA TRP A 122 1.83 8.90 -7.61
C TRP A 122 2.36 10.27 -8.00
N PHE A 123 2.23 10.63 -9.28
CA PHE A 123 2.69 11.92 -9.78
C PHE A 123 1.56 12.96 -9.77
N VAL A 124 1.86 14.14 -9.23
CA VAL A 124 0.98 15.30 -9.20
C VAL A 124 1.70 16.49 -9.84
N ILE A 125 1.21 16.93 -11.00
CA ILE A 125 1.76 18.04 -11.76
C ILE A 125 0.96 19.30 -11.44
N VAL A 126 1.57 20.20 -10.66
CA VAL A 126 1.00 21.47 -10.18
C VAL A 126 2.00 22.61 -10.40
N THR A 127 2.56 22.66 -11.62
CA THR A 127 3.63 23.61 -11.95
C THR A 127 3.10 25.04 -12.15
N ARG A 128 4.03 25.98 -12.36
CA ARG A 128 3.72 27.40 -12.61
C ARG A 128 3.34 27.74 -14.05
N GLY A 129 3.27 26.78 -14.99
CA GLY A 129 2.86 27.09 -16.35
C GLY A 129 3.03 25.97 -17.39
N HIS A 130 2.31 26.12 -18.50
CA HIS A 130 2.14 25.11 -19.55
C HIS A 130 3.44 24.49 -20.07
N ARG A 131 4.52 25.27 -20.24
CA ARG A 131 5.83 24.76 -20.68
C ARG A 131 6.38 23.69 -19.73
N TYR A 132 6.27 23.94 -18.43
CA TYR A 132 6.75 23.02 -17.41
C TYR A 132 5.79 21.84 -17.22
N ASP A 133 4.48 22.05 -17.40
CA ASP A 133 3.49 20.96 -17.42
C ASP A 133 3.82 19.94 -18.53
N SER A 134 4.11 20.40 -19.76
CA SER A 134 4.51 19.52 -20.86
C SER A 134 5.81 18.77 -20.57
N GLU A 135 6.83 19.45 -20.02
CA GLU A 135 8.13 18.85 -19.70
C GLU A 135 8.01 17.77 -18.61
N CYS A 136 7.23 18.03 -17.55
CA CYS A 136 6.95 17.03 -16.52
C CYS A 136 6.19 15.84 -17.10
N LEU A 137 5.13 16.10 -17.86
CA LEU A 137 4.27 15.05 -18.36
C LEU A 137 5.01 14.13 -19.34
N GLU A 138 5.80 14.68 -20.26
CA GLU A 138 6.66 13.90 -21.18
C GLU A 138 7.60 12.96 -20.40
N ALA A 139 8.29 13.48 -19.40
CA ALA A 139 9.24 12.69 -18.60
C ALA A 139 8.54 11.63 -17.74
N ILE A 140 7.32 11.89 -17.25
CA ILE A 140 6.55 10.97 -16.41
C ILE A 140 5.92 9.84 -17.23
N LEU A 141 5.40 10.10 -18.44
CA LEU A 141 4.76 9.07 -19.28
C LEU A 141 5.73 7.99 -19.79
N GLY A 142 7.04 8.26 -19.72
CA GLY A 142 8.10 7.28 -19.93
C GLY A 142 8.34 6.33 -18.74
N LYS A 143 7.68 6.55 -17.59
CA LYS A 143 7.91 5.82 -16.33
C LYS A 143 6.69 4.98 -15.95
N GLU A 144 6.94 3.95 -15.16
CA GLU A 144 5.87 3.24 -14.47
C GLU A 144 5.29 4.13 -13.35
N SER A 145 3.96 4.16 -13.22
CA SER A 145 3.30 4.96 -12.19
C SER A 145 1.96 4.39 -11.77
N ALA A 146 1.60 4.66 -10.51
CA ALA A 146 0.27 4.41 -9.98
C ALA A 146 -0.75 5.44 -10.46
N TYR A 147 -0.32 6.66 -10.72
CA TYR A 147 -1.22 7.76 -11.04
C TYR A 147 -0.44 8.90 -11.62
N VAL A 148 -1.03 9.57 -12.59
CA VAL A 148 -0.54 10.85 -13.11
C VAL A 148 -1.71 11.80 -13.16
N GLY A 149 -1.67 12.83 -12.32
CA GLY A 149 -2.64 13.90 -12.29
C GLY A 149 -2.01 15.21 -12.69
N MET A 150 -2.68 15.98 -13.54
CA MET A 150 -2.19 17.31 -13.95
C MET A 150 -3.23 18.38 -13.71
N MET A 151 -2.82 19.43 -12.99
CA MET A 151 -3.61 20.62 -12.79
C MET A 151 -3.59 21.49 -14.05
N GLY A 152 -4.76 21.94 -14.48
CA GLY A 152 -4.86 22.84 -15.63
C GLY A 152 -6.30 22.99 -16.10
N SER A 153 -6.59 24.10 -16.77
CA SER A 153 -7.86 24.27 -17.46
C SER A 153 -7.99 23.24 -18.60
N ARG A 154 -9.23 22.88 -18.97
CA ARG A 154 -9.48 21.95 -20.10
C ARG A 154 -8.72 22.37 -21.37
N ARG A 155 -8.67 23.67 -21.66
CA ARG A 155 -7.95 24.22 -22.81
C ARG A 155 -6.44 24.03 -22.70
N ARG A 156 -5.85 24.28 -21.52
CA ARG A 156 -4.41 24.09 -21.31
C ARG A 156 -4.04 22.60 -21.42
N VAL A 157 -4.83 21.74 -20.78
CA VAL A 157 -4.65 20.30 -20.82
C VAL A 157 -4.70 19.78 -22.26
N ALA A 158 -5.71 20.19 -23.04
CA ALA A 158 -5.83 19.80 -24.44
C ALA A 158 -4.59 20.20 -25.26
N ALA A 159 -4.13 21.45 -25.13
CA ALA A 159 -2.95 21.92 -25.84
C ALA A 159 -1.67 21.13 -25.48
N VAL A 160 -1.49 20.75 -24.21
CA VAL A 160 -0.36 19.92 -23.77
C VAL A 160 -0.48 18.51 -24.35
N LYS A 161 -1.67 17.88 -24.30
CA LYS A 161 -1.89 16.54 -24.87
C LYS A 161 -1.66 16.52 -26.39
N ASP A 162 -2.17 17.52 -27.11
CA ASP A 162 -1.99 17.65 -28.57
C ASP A 162 -0.51 17.78 -28.94
N GLN A 163 0.25 18.58 -28.19
CA GLN A 163 1.69 18.74 -28.39
C GLN A 163 2.44 17.42 -28.16
N LEU A 164 2.11 16.67 -27.10
CA LEU A 164 2.76 15.40 -26.79
C LEU A 164 2.39 14.30 -27.80
N ALA A 165 1.14 14.28 -28.27
CA ALA A 165 0.72 13.36 -29.33
C ALA A 165 1.50 13.62 -30.64
N GLN A 166 1.71 14.90 -31.00
CA GLN A 166 2.55 15.28 -32.15
C GLN A 166 4.02 14.86 -31.98
N ASN A 167 4.51 14.80 -30.74
CA ASN A 167 5.85 14.30 -30.42
C ASN A 167 5.94 12.77 -30.38
N GLY A 168 4.86 12.04 -30.70
CA GLY A 168 4.84 10.58 -30.78
C GLY A 168 4.56 9.87 -29.45
N VAL A 169 4.05 10.57 -28.43
CA VAL A 169 3.61 9.93 -27.19
C VAL A 169 2.33 9.13 -27.47
N ASP A 170 2.29 7.91 -26.94
CA ASP A 170 1.16 6.99 -27.05
C ASP A 170 -0.16 7.63 -26.55
N PRO A 171 -1.21 7.68 -27.40
CA PRO A 171 -2.53 8.18 -27.00
C PRO A 171 -3.12 7.48 -25.78
N GLU A 172 -2.93 6.17 -25.60
CA GLU A 172 -3.47 5.43 -24.45
C GLU A 172 -2.85 5.94 -23.14
N LYS A 173 -1.55 6.21 -23.16
CA LYS A 173 -0.84 6.82 -22.03
C LYS A 173 -1.34 8.23 -21.75
N LEU A 174 -1.60 9.04 -22.78
CA LEU A 174 -2.14 10.39 -22.62
C LEU A 174 -3.56 10.36 -22.05
N ASP A 175 -4.39 9.40 -22.43
CA ASP A 175 -5.75 9.24 -21.91
C ASP A 175 -5.79 8.76 -20.46
N SER A 176 -4.76 8.06 -20.01
CA SER A 176 -4.62 7.67 -18.60
C SER A 176 -4.39 8.84 -17.63
N VAL A 177 -4.02 10.03 -18.13
CA VAL A 177 -3.71 11.20 -17.30
C VAL A 177 -4.98 11.84 -16.75
N HIS A 178 -5.06 12.00 -15.43
CA HIS A 178 -6.18 12.61 -14.72
C HIS A 178 -6.17 14.13 -14.86
N THR A 179 -7.05 14.64 -15.71
CA THR A 179 -7.12 16.06 -16.06
C THR A 179 -8.55 16.57 -16.28
N PRO A 180 -8.96 17.68 -15.65
CA PRO A 180 -8.29 18.35 -14.54
C PRO A 180 -8.16 17.39 -13.34
N ILE A 181 -7.04 17.47 -12.64
CA ILE A 181 -6.78 16.65 -11.45
C ILE A 181 -7.82 16.90 -10.34
N GLY A 182 -8.19 15.83 -9.62
CA GLY A 182 -9.05 15.91 -8.44
C GLY A 182 -10.54 15.73 -8.70
N LEU A 183 -11.28 15.44 -7.62
CA LEU A 183 -12.74 15.27 -7.67
C LEU A 183 -13.47 16.60 -7.91
N LYS A 184 -14.60 16.53 -8.62
CA LYS A 184 -15.48 17.68 -8.86
C LYS A 184 -16.28 18.02 -7.60
N ILE A 185 -15.67 18.78 -6.70
CA ILE A 185 -16.28 19.22 -5.42
C ILE A 185 -16.48 20.73 -5.34
N SER A 186 -16.37 21.43 -6.48
CA SER A 186 -16.45 22.90 -6.55
C SER A 186 -15.43 23.62 -5.66
N ALA A 187 -14.20 23.08 -5.60
CA ALA A 187 -13.10 23.67 -4.83
C ALA A 187 -12.67 25.04 -5.37
N GLU A 188 -12.44 25.99 -4.48
CA GLU A 188 -11.99 27.36 -4.79
C GLU A 188 -10.66 27.69 -4.13
N THR A 189 -10.46 27.27 -2.88
CA THR A 189 -9.24 27.56 -2.12
C THR A 189 -8.13 26.52 -2.40
N PRO A 190 -6.85 26.87 -2.19
CA PRO A 190 -5.74 25.91 -2.31
C PRO A 190 -5.93 24.66 -1.45
N GLU A 191 -6.49 24.82 -0.25
CA GLU A 191 -6.80 23.74 0.69
C GLU A 191 -7.91 22.82 0.16
N GLU A 192 -9.00 23.38 -0.37
CA GLU A 192 -10.08 22.60 -0.99
C GLU A 192 -9.61 21.86 -2.25
N ILE A 193 -8.77 22.50 -3.06
CA ILE A 193 -8.16 21.87 -4.24
C ILE A 193 -7.29 20.69 -3.80
N ALA A 194 -6.50 20.84 -2.73
CA ALA A 194 -5.72 19.75 -2.19
C ALA A 194 -6.59 18.60 -1.67
N VAL A 195 -7.70 18.89 -0.98
CA VAL A 195 -8.67 17.87 -0.56
C VAL A 195 -9.26 17.15 -1.79
N SER A 196 -9.63 17.89 -2.84
CA SER A 196 -10.13 17.34 -4.10
C SER A 196 -9.14 16.37 -4.75
N ILE A 197 -7.86 16.75 -4.83
CA ILE A 197 -6.78 15.94 -5.40
C ILE A 197 -6.54 14.69 -4.56
N MET A 198 -6.38 14.86 -3.25
CA MET A 198 -6.10 13.73 -2.35
C MET A 198 -7.29 12.78 -2.25
N ALA A 199 -8.53 13.27 -2.33
CA ALA A 199 -9.72 12.42 -2.38
C ALA A 199 -9.77 11.56 -3.66
N GLU A 200 -9.38 12.11 -4.81
CA GLU A 200 -9.25 11.33 -6.04
C GLU A 200 -8.16 10.26 -5.91
N ILE A 201 -6.98 10.63 -5.40
CA ILE A 201 -5.86 9.71 -5.15
C ILE A 201 -6.30 8.58 -4.21
N ILE A 202 -6.97 8.88 -3.10
CA ILE A 202 -7.48 7.88 -2.15
C ILE A 202 -8.48 6.95 -2.83
N ARG A 203 -9.43 7.49 -3.62
CA ARG A 203 -10.42 6.69 -4.36
C ARG A 203 -9.73 5.68 -5.27
N ILE A 204 -8.72 6.10 -6.03
CA ILE A 204 -7.99 5.23 -6.95
C ILE A 204 -7.13 4.22 -6.18
N LYS A 205 -6.38 4.69 -5.17
CA LYS A 205 -5.51 3.86 -4.31
C LYS A 205 -6.29 2.74 -3.63
N ASN A 206 -7.50 3.03 -3.17
CA ASN A 206 -8.35 2.06 -2.48
C ASN A 206 -9.28 1.27 -3.42
N GLY A 207 -9.47 1.73 -4.66
CA GLY A 207 -10.20 1.03 -5.71
C GLY A 207 -9.37 -0.04 -6.43
N ARG A 208 -8.03 0.08 -6.43
CA ARG A 208 -7.12 -0.98 -6.87
C ARG A 208 -7.24 -2.21 -5.98
N GLU A 209 -6.94 -3.40 -6.52
CA GLU A 209 -6.98 -4.66 -5.78
C GLU A 209 -6.37 -4.52 -4.37
N ARG A 210 -7.13 -5.02 -3.40
CA ARG A 210 -6.88 -4.85 -1.97
C ARG A 210 -5.64 -5.64 -1.58
N GLY A 211 -4.51 -4.96 -1.62
CA GLY A 211 -3.29 -5.38 -0.95
C GLY A 211 -3.20 -4.72 0.41
N SER A 212 -2.78 -5.46 1.43
CA SER A 212 -2.21 -4.90 2.65
C SER A 212 -0.70 -4.79 2.52
N GLY A 213 -0.13 -3.69 2.97
CA GLY A 213 1.31 -3.60 3.15
C GLY A 213 1.76 -4.32 4.42
N TYR A 214 3.07 -4.45 4.55
CA TYR A 214 3.72 -4.72 5.82
C TYR A 214 4.28 -3.39 6.31
N SER A 215 3.99 -3.00 7.57
CA SER A 215 4.65 -1.84 8.16
C SER A 215 6.16 -2.11 8.30
N GLU A 216 6.95 -1.05 8.41
CA GLU A 216 8.41 -1.17 8.61
C GLU A 216 8.71 -1.97 9.89
N GLU A 217 8.03 -1.62 10.99
CA GLU A 217 8.12 -2.33 12.28
C GLU A 217 7.70 -3.81 12.15
N LEU A 218 6.66 -4.11 11.38
CA LEU A 218 6.24 -5.50 11.14
C LEU A 218 7.29 -6.27 10.33
N LEU A 219 7.87 -5.67 9.28
CA LEU A 219 8.93 -6.32 8.50
C LEU A 219 10.18 -6.58 9.33
N GLU A 220 10.59 -5.62 10.16
CA GLU A 220 11.70 -5.79 11.10
C GLU A 220 11.42 -6.96 12.05
N ALA A 221 10.27 -6.97 12.71
CA ALA A 221 9.89 -8.05 13.62
C ALA A 221 9.82 -9.43 12.93
N LEU A 222 9.40 -9.49 11.66
CA LEU A 222 9.32 -10.73 10.87
C LEU A 222 10.69 -11.21 10.35
N THR A 223 11.65 -10.31 10.16
CA THR A 223 12.99 -10.63 9.62
C THR A 223 14.02 -10.88 10.70
N GLU A 224 13.91 -10.24 11.85
CA GLU A 224 14.79 -10.41 13.00
C GLU A 224 14.43 -11.64 13.87
N GLY A 225 13.26 -12.25 13.63
CA GLY A 225 12.59 -13.20 14.52
C GLY A 225 13.33 -14.49 14.84
N LYS A 226 14.06 -14.49 15.97
CA LYS A 226 14.38 -15.70 16.77
C LYS A 226 13.34 -15.98 17.85
N GLN A 227 12.44 -15.04 18.12
CA GLN A 227 11.41 -15.14 19.17
C GLN A 227 10.12 -15.74 18.60
N LYS A 228 9.41 -16.53 19.42
CA LYS A 228 8.11 -17.06 19.02
C LYS A 228 7.10 -15.92 18.90
N ALA A 229 6.34 -15.94 17.81
CA ALA A 229 5.29 -14.96 17.55
C ALA A 229 4.23 -15.61 16.66
N VAL A 230 3.03 -15.03 16.63
CA VAL A 230 1.99 -15.43 15.67
C VAL A 230 1.63 -14.24 14.80
N LEU A 231 1.75 -14.41 13.47
CA LEU A 231 1.23 -13.44 12.52
C LEU A 231 -0.25 -13.74 12.25
N ALA A 232 -1.10 -12.76 12.51
CA ALA A 232 -2.51 -12.78 12.15
C ALA A 232 -2.74 -11.95 10.88
N THR A 233 -3.49 -12.49 9.91
CA THR A 233 -3.88 -11.78 8.68
C THR A 233 -5.37 -11.99 8.39
N ILE A 234 -6.14 -10.91 8.18
CA ILE A 234 -7.53 -11.02 7.70
C ILE A 234 -7.51 -11.48 6.25
N ILE A 235 -8.00 -12.68 5.94
CA ILE A 235 -7.99 -13.23 4.57
C ILE A 235 -9.36 -13.17 3.89
N SER A 236 -10.43 -12.97 4.66
CA SER A 236 -11.79 -12.86 4.14
C SER A 236 -12.63 -11.98 5.04
N ARG A 237 -13.56 -11.24 4.44
CA ARG A 237 -14.52 -10.39 5.14
C ARG A 237 -15.86 -10.41 4.41
N LYS A 238 -16.93 -10.62 5.18
CA LYS A 238 -18.33 -10.43 4.74
C LYS A 238 -19.01 -9.46 5.70
N GLY A 239 -19.76 -8.49 5.17
CA GLY A 239 -20.47 -7.49 5.97
C GLY A 239 -19.57 -6.40 6.60
N SER A 240 -20.05 -5.83 7.70
CA SER A 240 -19.45 -4.68 8.40
C SER A 240 -18.45 -5.15 9.46
N ALA A 241 -17.22 -5.43 9.05
CA ALA A 241 -16.09 -5.68 9.94
C ALA A 241 -15.16 -4.45 10.02
N PRO A 242 -14.34 -4.28 11.09
CA PRO A 242 -13.60 -3.04 11.34
C PRO A 242 -12.46 -2.78 10.34
N ARG A 243 -11.77 -3.82 9.85
CA ARG A 243 -10.66 -3.70 8.88
C ARG A 243 -10.89 -4.48 7.60
N GLY A 244 -9.99 -4.28 6.63
CA GLY A 244 -10.05 -4.87 5.29
C GLY A 244 -9.30 -6.20 5.22
N VAL A 245 -9.55 -6.95 4.13
CA VAL A 245 -8.71 -8.10 3.77
C VAL A 245 -7.26 -7.64 3.58
N GLY A 246 -6.33 -8.45 4.08
CA GLY A 246 -4.90 -8.22 4.13
C GLY A 246 -4.39 -7.70 5.46
N THR A 247 -5.20 -6.96 6.24
CA THR A 247 -4.72 -6.33 7.49
C THR A 247 -4.03 -7.35 8.40
N LYS A 248 -2.84 -6.97 8.90
CA LYS A 248 -1.95 -7.84 9.67
C LYS A 248 -1.76 -7.33 11.09
N MET A 249 -1.47 -8.26 11.99
CA MET A 249 -1.07 -8.01 13.36
C MET A 249 -0.12 -9.12 13.81
N LEU A 250 1.03 -8.77 14.37
CA LEU A 250 1.94 -9.73 14.98
C LEU A 250 1.69 -9.76 16.49
N VAL A 251 1.51 -10.95 17.05
CA VAL A 251 1.33 -11.16 18.50
C VAL A 251 2.60 -11.82 19.06
N ARG A 252 3.20 -11.22 20.08
CA ARG A 252 4.39 -11.74 20.78
C ARG A 252 3.99 -12.57 22.00
N GLU A 253 4.94 -13.34 22.55
CA GLU A 253 4.71 -14.21 23.72
C GLU A 253 4.26 -13.45 24.97
N ASP A 254 4.69 -12.19 25.12
CA ASP A 254 4.29 -11.32 26.22
C ASP A 254 2.89 -10.70 26.03
N GLY A 255 2.23 -11.00 24.92
CA GLY A 255 0.91 -10.46 24.54
C GLY A 255 0.96 -9.08 23.89
N SER A 256 2.14 -8.47 23.77
CA SER A 256 2.29 -7.22 23.00
C SER A 256 2.09 -7.46 21.50
N THR A 257 1.65 -6.42 20.79
CA THR A 257 1.33 -6.50 19.36
C THR A 257 2.09 -5.47 18.54
N VAL A 258 2.43 -5.85 17.30
CA VAL A 258 2.81 -4.93 16.23
C VAL A 258 1.66 -4.87 15.24
N ASP A 259 1.24 -3.65 14.86
CA ASP A 259 0.02 -3.37 14.10
C ASP A 259 -1.29 -3.86 14.79
N THR A 260 -2.43 -3.73 14.10
CA THR A 260 -3.78 -4.07 14.63
C THR A 260 -4.70 -4.55 13.49
N ILE A 261 -5.56 -5.53 13.79
CA ILE A 261 -6.62 -5.99 12.89
C ILE A 261 -7.96 -5.30 13.11
N GLY A 262 -8.03 -4.27 13.95
CA GLY A 262 -9.19 -3.38 14.07
C GLY A 262 -9.77 -3.18 15.47
N GLY A 263 -9.15 -3.74 16.51
CA GLY A 263 -9.61 -3.62 17.90
C GLY A 263 -10.90 -4.40 18.22
N GLY A 264 -11.26 -4.45 19.51
CA GLY A 264 -12.50 -5.08 20.01
C GLY A 264 -12.42 -6.59 20.17
N CYS A 265 -13.57 -7.26 20.29
CA CYS A 265 -13.66 -8.69 20.64
C CYS A 265 -12.88 -9.61 19.68
N VAL A 266 -12.87 -9.29 18.37
CA VAL A 266 -12.11 -10.07 17.37
C VAL A 266 -10.62 -10.06 17.70
N GLU A 267 -10.07 -8.89 18.01
CA GLU A 267 -8.64 -8.74 18.26
C GLU A 267 -8.25 -9.51 19.53
N SER A 268 -9.01 -9.37 20.61
CA SER A 268 -8.79 -10.10 21.87
C SER A 268 -8.87 -11.62 21.69
N GLU A 269 -9.85 -12.11 20.93
CA GLU A 269 -9.98 -13.54 20.63
C GLU A 269 -8.81 -14.08 19.80
N ILE A 270 -8.33 -13.29 18.83
CA ILE A 270 -7.17 -13.65 18.02
C ILE A 270 -5.89 -13.65 18.86
N ILE A 271 -5.68 -12.66 19.74
CA ILE A 271 -4.55 -12.62 20.67
C ILE A 271 -4.58 -13.86 21.58
N ARG A 272 -5.74 -14.21 22.15
CA ARG A 272 -5.88 -15.40 23.00
C ARG A 272 -5.50 -16.68 22.25
N LYS A 273 -5.99 -16.86 21.02
CA LYS A 273 -5.65 -18.02 20.18
C LYS A 273 -4.17 -18.05 19.81
N ALA A 274 -3.57 -16.90 19.50
CA ALA A 274 -2.15 -16.78 19.22
C ALA A 274 -1.28 -17.20 20.42
N LEU A 275 -1.59 -16.70 21.62
CA LEU A 275 -0.89 -17.09 22.86
C LEU A 275 -1.00 -18.59 23.13
N LEU A 276 -2.18 -19.19 22.90
CA LEU A 276 -2.38 -20.64 23.02
C LEU A 276 -1.57 -21.43 21.99
N MET A 277 -1.55 -21.00 20.72
CA MET A 277 -0.73 -21.62 19.68
C MET A 277 0.76 -21.62 20.05
N MET A 278 1.29 -20.48 20.52
CA MET A 278 2.69 -20.36 20.94
C MET A 278 3.01 -21.28 22.13
N ARG A 279 2.12 -21.31 23.14
CA ARG A 279 2.29 -22.16 24.32
C ARG A 279 2.28 -23.66 23.98
N MET A 280 1.45 -24.06 23.02
CA MET A 280 1.30 -25.46 22.62
C MET A 280 2.31 -25.91 21.57
N GLY A 281 2.96 -24.98 20.85
CA GLY A 281 3.78 -25.27 19.67
C GLY A 281 2.98 -25.81 18.48
N LYS A 282 1.64 -25.78 18.55
CA LYS A 282 0.75 -26.31 17.51
C LYS A 282 -0.68 -25.75 17.60
N PRO A 283 -1.43 -25.72 16.48
CA PRO A 283 -0.94 -25.97 15.12
C PRO A 283 0.01 -24.86 14.65
N LEU A 284 0.92 -25.17 13.72
CA LEU A 284 1.83 -24.16 13.14
C LEU A 284 1.08 -23.16 12.23
N PHE A 285 -0.10 -23.54 11.76
CA PHE A 285 -0.95 -22.76 10.87
C PHE A 285 -2.42 -23.08 11.15
N GLN A 286 -3.28 -22.06 11.17
CA GLN A 286 -4.74 -22.27 11.19
C GLN A 286 -5.50 -21.08 10.60
N VAL A 287 -6.69 -21.33 10.07
CA VAL A 287 -7.65 -20.30 9.67
C VAL A 287 -8.79 -20.26 10.68
N CYS A 288 -8.99 -19.12 11.31
CA CYS A 288 -10.05 -18.88 12.29
C CYS A 288 -11.17 -18.07 11.68
N ARG A 289 -12.39 -18.63 11.63
CA ARG A 289 -13.60 -17.84 11.35
C ARG A 289 -14.09 -17.18 12.64
N GLN A 290 -14.35 -15.88 12.58
CA GLN A 290 -14.97 -15.11 13.66
C GLN A 290 -16.27 -14.51 13.13
N ASP A 291 -17.37 -14.78 13.83
CA ASP A 291 -18.70 -14.31 13.49
C ASP A 291 -19.11 -13.24 14.49
N LEU A 292 -19.29 -12.00 14.03
CA LEU A 292 -19.70 -10.87 14.88
C LEU A 292 -21.22 -10.66 14.84
N THR A 293 -21.96 -11.54 14.15
CA THR A 293 -23.41 -11.37 13.96
C THR A 293 -24.24 -11.93 15.12
N MET A 294 -23.66 -12.74 16.01
CA MET A 294 -24.38 -13.30 17.15
C MET A 294 -23.53 -13.31 18.43
N GLU A 295 -24.15 -12.87 19.54
CA GLU A 295 -23.79 -13.02 20.96
C GLU A 295 -22.69 -12.14 21.60
N ALA A 296 -22.30 -11.00 21.03
CA ALA A 296 -21.43 -10.04 21.78
C ALA A 296 -21.71 -8.54 21.54
N ALA A 297 -22.72 -8.18 20.73
CA ALA A 297 -22.99 -6.78 20.41
C ALA A 297 -23.87 -6.05 21.46
N GLU A 298 -24.62 -6.78 22.28
CA GLU A 298 -25.55 -6.18 23.25
C GLU A 298 -24.89 -5.78 24.57
N ASP A 299 -23.82 -6.46 25.00
CA ASP A 299 -23.18 -6.21 26.30
C ASP A 299 -21.93 -5.31 26.25
N GLU A 300 -21.25 -5.19 25.10
CA GLU A 300 -20.02 -4.36 24.96
C GLU A 300 -20.20 -3.07 24.13
N GLY A 301 -21.42 -2.76 23.67
CA GLY A 301 -21.73 -1.50 22.97
C GLY A 301 -21.08 -1.34 21.59
N MET A 302 -20.59 -2.41 20.97
CA MET A 302 -19.92 -2.39 19.66
C MET A 302 -20.82 -2.94 18.55
N VAL A 303 -21.03 -2.15 17.48
CA VAL A 303 -21.95 -2.46 16.36
C VAL A 303 -21.16 -2.87 15.10
N CYS A 304 -20.43 -3.98 15.16
CA CYS A 304 -19.83 -4.59 13.96
C CYS A 304 -20.56 -5.90 13.65
N GLY A 305 -21.32 -5.97 12.55
CA GLY A 305 -22.15 -7.12 12.17
C GLY A 305 -21.56 -7.94 11.01
N GLY A 306 -20.26 -8.21 11.02
CA GLY A 306 -19.55 -8.90 9.93
C GLY A 306 -18.96 -10.25 10.32
N VAL A 307 -18.64 -11.06 9.31
CA VAL A 307 -17.87 -12.30 9.47
C VAL A 307 -16.48 -12.07 8.89
N VAL A 308 -15.44 -12.45 9.63
CA VAL A 308 -14.04 -12.41 9.16
C VAL A 308 -13.40 -13.78 9.27
N GLU A 309 -12.51 -14.10 8.32
CA GLU A 309 -11.57 -15.20 8.46
C GLU A 309 -10.18 -14.64 8.68
N VAL A 310 -9.51 -15.11 9.73
CA VAL A 310 -8.18 -14.68 10.14
C VAL A 310 -7.25 -15.87 10.05
N MET A 311 -6.24 -15.77 9.19
CA MET A 311 -5.13 -16.70 9.08
C MET A 311 -4.13 -16.44 10.21
N LEU A 312 -3.74 -17.49 10.93
CA LEU A 312 -2.75 -17.44 12.03
C LEU A 312 -1.56 -18.33 11.69
N GLU A 313 -0.36 -17.76 11.81
CA GLU A 313 0.90 -18.40 11.41
C GLU A 313 1.89 -18.33 12.56
N LEU A 314 2.28 -19.47 13.12
CA LEU A 314 3.27 -19.55 14.19
C LEU A 314 4.68 -19.38 13.62
N LEU A 315 5.40 -18.37 14.08
CA LEU A 315 6.77 -18.04 13.72
C LEU A 315 7.74 -18.51 14.81
N GLY A 316 8.99 -18.79 14.43
CA GLY A 316 10.06 -19.13 15.37
C GLY A 316 10.23 -20.62 15.69
N GLU A 317 9.43 -21.52 15.12
CA GLU A 317 9.67 -22.97 15.15
C GLU A 317 10.04 -23.49 13.75
N GLU A 318 11.14 -24.25 13.66
CA GLU A 318 11.48 -24.98 12.43
C GLU A 318 10.44 -26.08 12.22
N ARG A 319 9.87 -26.17 11.01
CA ARG A 319 9.08 -27.35 10.64
C ARG A 319 10.04 -28.54 10.66
N GLU A 320 9.86 -29.46 11.61
CA GLU A 320 10.41 -30.81 11.44
C GLU A 320 9.87 -31.34 10.11
N ARG A 321 10.75 -31.48 9.12
CA ARG A 321 10.41 -32.20 7.89
C ARG A 321 10.09 -33.60 8.37
N GLY A 322 8.82 -34.02 8.24
CA GLY A 322 8.44 -35.38 8.51
C GLY A 322 9.40 -36.32 7.79
N ASP A 323 9.98 -37.24 8.54
CA ASP A 323 10.82 -38.32 8.03
C ASP A 323 10.16 -38.90 6.79
N SER A 324 10.86 -38.84 5.65
CA SER A 324 10.59 -39.77 4.55
C SER A 324 10.69 -41.18 5.11
N PRO A 325 9.71 -42.07 4.87
CA PRO A 325 9.90 -43.47 5.23
C PRO A 325 11.10 -43.97 4.41
N ALA A 326 12.14 -44.39 5.11
CA ALA A 326 13.27 -45.08 4.52
C ALA A 326 12.74 -46.29 3.72
N VAL A 327 13.03 -46.30 2.43
CA VAL A 327 13.04 -47.51 1.60
C VAL A 327 14.43 -47.62 0.99
#